data_AF-A0A1K0GS07-F1
#
_entry.id   AF-A0A1K0GS07-F1
#
_cell.length_a   1.000
_cell.length_b   1.000
_cell.length_c   1.000
_cell.angle_alpha   90.00
_cell.angle_beta   90.00
_cell.angle_gamma   90.00
#
_symmetry.space_group_name_H-M   'P 1'
#
loop_
_entity.id
_entity.type
_entity.pdbx_description
1 polymer ?
#
loop_
_entity_poly.entity_id
_entity_poly.type
_entity_poly.pdbx_seq_one_letter_code
_entity_poly.pdbx_strand_id
1 'polypeptide(L)'
;MTNSYAGWLTLWLEPLGEDRWLRPGETFRIRSDYDGEERDFVVDFWVDDEDRAAGIANVTVSIERGNPDAEVTDDNGGLVECGHQRPPEIDQKWAKAREKWERRATP
;
A
#
# COMPACT_ATOMS: atom_id res chain seq x y z
N MET A 1 0.96 1.65 12.43
CA MET A 1 -0.05 0.61 12.14
C MET A 1 0.62 -0.74 12.19
N THR A 2 -0.02 -1.74 12.78
CA THR A 2 0.53 -3.10 12.90
C THR A 2 -0.42 -4.07 12.22
N ASN A 3 0.10 -5.00 11.41
CA ASN A 3 -0.70 -6.04 10.82
C ASN A 3 -1.14 -7.05 11.91
N SER A 4 -2.36 -6.92 12.40
CA SER A 4 -2.98 -7.88 13.33
C SER A 4 -3.80 -8.97 12.61
N TYR A 5 -3.81 -8.98 11.28
CA TYR A 5 -4.45 -10.04 10.50
C TYR A 5 -3.57 -11.29 10.49
N ALA A 6 -4.20 -12.46 10.40
CA ALA A 6 -3.48 -13.74 10.41
C ALA A 6 -2.71 -14.00 9.10
N GLY A 7 -3.03 -13.24 8.04
CA GLY A 7 -2.39 -13.33 6.72
C GLY A 7 -1.69 -12.04 6.31
N TRP A 8 -1.54 -11.86 5.01
CA TRP A 8 -0.93 -10.67 4.44
C TRP A 8 -1.84 -9.45 4.63
N LEU A 9 -1.23 -8.30 4.91
CA LEU A 9 -1.90 -7.01 4.81
C LEU A 9 -1.19 -6.17 3.74
N THR A 10 -1.91 -5.74 2.73
CA THR A 10 -1.42 -4.80 1.73
C THR A 10 -1.77 -3.38 2.19
N LEU A 11 -0.75 -2.54 2.35
CA LEU A 11 -0.90 -1.11 2.56
C LEU A 11 -0.76 -0.40 1.22
N TRP A 12 -1.84 0.21 0.75
CA TRP A 12 -1.90 1.06 -0.42
C TRP A 12 -1.68 2.53 -0.03
N LEU A 13 -0.77 3.22 -0.72
CA LEU A 13 -0.54 4.65 -0.58
C LEU A 13 -1.10 5.35 -1.82
N GLU A 14 -2.18 6.08 -1.63
CA GLU A 14 -2.88 6.84 -2.68
C GLU A 14 -2.54 8.33 -2.55
N PRO A 15 -2.43 9.07 -3.67
CA PRO A 15 -2.89 8.74 -5.03
C PRO A 15 -1.87 8.05 -5.94
N LEU A 16 -0.71 7.63 -5.41
CA LEU A 16 0.39 7.10 -6.23
C LEU A 16 0.16 5.65 -6.71
N GLY A 17 -0.85 4.96 -6.15
CA GLY A 17 -1.12 3.56 -6.43
C GLY A 17 0.04 2.63 -5.99
N GLU A 18 0.77 3.02 -4.95
CA GLU A 18 1.88 2.21 -4.42
C GLU A 18 1.40 1.26 -3.33
N ASP A 19 2.03 0.09 -3.21
CA ASP A 19 1.68 -0.92 -2.23
C ASP A 19 2.88 -1.43 -1.43
N ARG A 20 2.64 -1.80 -0.18
CA ARG A 20 3.61 -2.43 0.73
C ARG A 20 2.95 -3.63 1.40
N TRP A 21 3.62 -4.78 1.42
CA TRP A 21 3.05 -6.03 1.91
C TRP A 21 3.62 -6.36 3.29
N LEU A 22 2.73 -6.56 4.26
CA LEU A 22 3.07 -6.80 5.65
C LEU A 22 2.76 -8.24 6.03
N ARG A 23 3.74 -8.92 6.63
CA ARG A 23 3.51 -10.19 7.32
C ARG A 23 2.71 -9.97 8.62
N PRO A 24 2.06 -11.01 9.15
CA PRO A 24 1.45 -10.93 10.48
C PRO A 24 2.44 -10.41 11.54
N GLY A 25 2.03 -9.39 12.28
CA GLY A 25 2.81 -8.75 13.34
C GLY A 25 3.75 -7.63 12.88
N GLU A 26 3.98 -7.44 11.57
CA GLU A 26 4.82 -6.34 11.09
C GLU A 26 4.16 -4.98 11.30
N THR A 27 4.98 -3.97 11.57
CA THR A 27 4.55 -2.60 11.90
C THR A 27 5.14 -1.60 10.93
N PHE A 28 4.30 -0.66 10.53
CA PHE A 28 4.63 0.43 9.64
C PHE A 28 4.20 1.77 10.23
N ARG A 29 4.88 2.84 9.84
CA ARG A 29 4.54 4.22 10.19
C ARG A 29 4.46 5.03 8.90
N ILE A 30 3.50 5.94 8.85
CA ILE A 30 3.35 6.88 7.74
C ILE A 30 3.66 8.26 8.31
N ARG A 31 4.46 9.03 7.58
CA ARG A 31 4.79 10.40 7.93
C ARG A 31 4.36 11.32 6.79
N SER A 32 3.48 12.24 7.13
CA SER A 32 3.20 13.40 6.29
C SER A 32 3.97 14.60 6.80
N ASP A 33 4.19 15.54 5.89
CA ASP A 33 4.74 16.85 6.15
C ASP A 33 3.66 17.92 6.38
N TYR A 34 2.37 17.56 6.32
CA TYR A 34 1.27 18.50 6.52
C TYR A 34 1.17 18.98 7.98
N ASP A 35 1.17 20.30 8.18
CA ASP A 35 1.15 20.96 9.49
C ASP A 35 -0.13 21.77 9.78
N GLY A 36 -1.14 21.68 8.90
CA GLY A 36 -2.41 22.39 9.06
C GLY A 36 -3.40 21.69 9.98
N GLU A 37 -4.53 22.36 10.25
CA GLU A 37 -5.57 21.88 11.18
C GLU A 37 -6.51 20.83 10.57
N GLU A 38 -6.50 20.68 9.24
CA GLU A 38 -7.36 19.73 8.56
C GLU A 38 -6.80 18.30 8.61
N ARG A 39 -7.59 17.32 8.17
CA ARG A 39 -7.09 15.95 8.06
C ARG A 39 -6.05 15.87 6.95
N ASP A 40 -4.94 15.27 7.30
CA ASP A 40 -3.79 14.99 6.46
C ASP A 40 -4.05 13.81 5.51
N PHE A 41 -4.59 12.70 6.04
CA PHE A 41 -4.95 11.52 5.27
C PHE A 41 -6.19 10.81 5.83
N VAL A 42 -6.77 9.94 5.00
CA VAL A 42 -7.85 9.01 5.36
C VAL A 42 -7.32 7.59 5.32
N VAL A 43 -7.84 6.72 6.19
CA VAL A 43 -7.47 5.30 6.27
C VAL A 43 -8.73 4.46 6.10
N ASP A 44 -8.74 3.60 5.08
CA ASP A 44 -9.84 2.71 4.77
C ASP A 44 -9.38 1.25 4.78
N PHE A 45 -10.08 0.40 5.53
CA PHE A 45 -9.81 -1.04 5.57
C PHE A 45 -10.84 -1.77 4.72
N TRP A 46 -10.38 -2.68 3.86
CA TRP A 46 -11.26 -3.44 3.00
C TRP A 46 -10.67 -4.81 2.65
N VAL A 47 -11.56 -5.73 2.29
CA VAL A 47 -11.22 -7.07 1.85
C VAL A 47 -12.36 -7.58 0.97
N ASP A 48 -12.05 -7.93 -0.27
CA ASP A 48 -13.01 -8.59 -1.15
C ASP A 48 -12.96 -10.12 -1.00
N ASP A 49 -13.79 -10.84 -1.75
CA ASP A 49 -13.88 -12.29 -1.63
C ASP A 49 -12.65 -13.03 -2.19
N GLU A 50 -11.98 -12.48 -3.21
CA GLU A 50 -10.74 -13.07 -3.78
C GLU A 50 -9.60 -12.91 -2.78
N ASP A 51 -9.43 -11.71 -2.23
CA ASP A 51 -8.41 -11.41 -1.22
C ASP A 51 -8.65 -12.21 0.06
N ARG A 52 -9.91 -12.31 0.52
CA ARG A 52 -10.25 -13.13 1.69
C ARG A 52 -9.86 -14.59 1.48
N ALA A 53 -10.17 -15.15 0.30
CA ALA A 53 -9.82 -16.53 -0.04
C ALA A 53 -8.30 -16.73 -0.14
N ALA A 54 -7.55 -15.71 -0.55
CA ALA A 54 -6.10 -15.70 -0.61
C ALA A 54 -5.42 -15.41 0.75
N GLY A 55 -6.19 -15.10 1.80
CA GLY A 55 -5.63 -14.72 3.10
C GLY A 55 -4.95 -13.36 3.07
N ILE A 56 -5.49 -12.44 2.28
CA ILE A 56 -5.03 -11.05 2.12
C ILE A 56 -6.10 -10.12 2.68
N ALA A 57 -5.66 -9.07 3.36
CA ALA A 57 -6.48 -7.92 3.72
C ALA A 57 -5.82 -6.65 3.15
N ASN A 58 -6.60 -5.58 2.98
CA ASN A 58 -6.09 -4.32 2.46
C ASN A 58 -6.36 -3.18 3.42
N VAL A 59 -5.43 -2.24 3.45
CA VAL A 59 -5.63 -0.91 3.98
C VAL A 59 -5.17 0.10 2.96
N THR A 60 -6.01 1.09 2.68
CA THR A 60 -5.67 2.22 1.83
C THR A 60 -5.46 3.45 2.71
N VAL A 61 -4.32 4.11 2.51
CA VAL A 61 -4.05 5.42 3.10
C VAL A 61 -4.02 6.43 1.98
N SER A 62 -5.03 7.29 1.96
CA SER A 62 -5.20 8.35 0.96
C SER A 62 -4.66 9.64 1.53
N ILE A 63 -3.54 10.13 0.99
CA ILE A 63 -2.97 11.43 1.36
C ILE A 63 -3.85 12.52 0.73
N GLU A 64 -4.59 13.24 1.58
CA GLU A 64 -5.50 14.30 1.16
C GLU A 64 -4.79 15.66 1.12
N ARG A 65 -3.75 15.84 1.93
CA ARG A 65 -2.97 17.08 2.07
C ARG A 65 -1.49 16.75 2.33
N GLY A 66 -0.61 17.71 2.06
CA GLY A 66 0.84 17.50 2.15
C GLY A 66 1.42 16.80 0.91
N ASN A 67 2.60 16.22 1.08
CA ASN A 67 3.29 15.48 0.03
C ASN A 67 2.62 14.12 -0.25
N PRO A 68 2.13 13.84 -1.48
CA PRO A 68 1.58 12.53 -1.82
C PRO A 68 2.61 11.39 -1.72
N ASP A 69 3.90 11.71 -1.82
CA ASP A 69 5.03 10.79 -1.58
C ASP A 69 5.36 10.68 -0.08
N ALA A 70 4.34 10.52 0.77
CA ALA A 70 4.51 10.39 2.22
C ALA A 70 5.46 9.23 2.57
N GLU A 71 6.39 9.47 3.51
CA GLU A 71 7.35 8.44 3.91
C GLU A 71 6.64 7.30 4.65
N VAL A 72 6.96 6.07 4.27
CA VAL A 72 6.48 4.88 4.94
C VAL A 72 7.67 4.14 5.53
N THR A 73 7.73 4.00 6.86
CA THR A 73 8.87 3.39 7.56
C THR A 73 8.50 2.19 8.40
N ASP A 74 9.47 1.31 8.67
CA ASP A 74 9.34 0.26 9.68
C ASP A 74 9.42 0.82 11.12
N ASP A 75 9.44 -0.08 12.11
CA ASP A 75 9.55 0.26 13.52
C ASP A 75 10.92 0.81 13.94
N ASN A 76 11.97 0.51 13.17
CA ASN A 76 13.33 1.01 13.33
C ASN A 76 13.58 2.34 12.58
N GLY A 77 12.59 2.79 11.79
CA GLY A 77 12.68 4.00 10.97
C GLY A 77 13.33 3.78 9.61
N GLY A 78 13.53 2.53 9.19
CA GLY A 78 13.96 2.19 7.83
C GLY A 78 12.85 2.46 6.82
N LEU A 79 13.18 3.07 5.68
CA LEU A 79 12.23 3.33 4.61
C LEU A 79 11.73 2.03 4.01
N VAL A 80 10.43 1.96 3.76
CA VAL A 80 9.79 0.83 3.11
C VAL A 80 9.18 1.27 1.80
N GLU A 81 9.80 0.78 0.73
CA GLU A 81 9.49 1.13 -0.65
C GLU A 81 8.25 0.43 -1.18
N CYS A 82 7.69 0.97 -2.27
CA CYS A 82 6.68 0.29 -3.07
C CYS A 82 7.15 -1.11 -3.51
N GLY A 83 6.26 -2.09 -3.41
CA GLY A 83 6.53 -3.50 -3.69
C GLY A 83 7.27 -4.25 -2.58
N HIS A 84 7.51 -3.63 -1.42
CA HIS A 84 8.11 -4.32 -0.28
C HIS A 84 7.37 -5.62 0.04
N GLN A 85 8.12 -6.74 0.03
CA GLN A 85 7.61 -8.10 0.27
C GLN A 85 6.44 -8.54 -0.62
N ARG A 86 6.15 -7.84 -1.73
CA ARG A 86 5.12 -8.27 -2.68
C ARG A 86 5.43 -9.69 -3.16
N PRO A 87 4.48 -10.63 -3.08
CA PRO A 87 4.70 -11.98 -3.59
C PRO A 87 5.10 -11.96 -5.08
N PRO A 88 6.13 -12.70 -5.50
CA PRO A 88 6.64 -12.65 -6.88
C PRO A 88 5.58 -12.96 -7.95
N GLU A 89 4.63 -13.84 -7.66
CA GLU A 89 3.52 -14.17 -8.55
C GLU A 89 2.56 -13.00 -8.76
N ILE A 90 2.34 -12.19 -7.72
CA ILE A 90 1.52 -10.98 -7.80
C ILE A 90 2.28 -9.91 -8.58
N ASP A 91 3.57 -9.73 -8.30
CA ASP A 91 4.41 -8.79 -9.03
C ASP A 91 4.43 -9.07 -10.54
N GLN A 92 4.59 -10.35 -10.91
CA GLN A 92 4.51 -10.80 -12.30
C GLN A 92 3.12 -10.58 -12.93
N LYS A 93 2.04 -10.86 -12.19
CA LYS A 93 0.66 -10.64 -12.66
C LYS A 93 0.44 -9.16 -12.97
N TRP A 94 0.89 -8.27 -12.08
CA TRP A 94 0.71 -6.82 -12.23
C TRP A 94 1.65 -6.21 -13.25
N ALA A 95 2.90 -6.66 -13.37
CA ALA A 95 3.81 -6.27 -14.44
C ALA A 95 3.19 -6.54 -15.83
N LYS A 96 2.66 -7.75 -16.05
CA LYS A 96 1.96 -8.11 -17.29
C LYS A 96 0.71 -7.27 -17.54
N ALA A 97 -0.04 -6.94 -16.49
CA ALA A 97 -1.21 -6.08 -16.60
C ALA A 97 -0.80 -4.66 -17.03
N ARG A 98 0.21 -4.07 -16.40
CA ARG A 98 0.75 -2.74 -16.74
C ARG A 98 1.22 -2.67 -18.19
N GLU A 99 2.04 -3.61 -18.63
CA GLU A 99 2.48 -3.68 -20.04
C GLU A 99 1.29 -3.74 -21.02
N LYS A 100 0.23 -4.48 -20.66
CA LYS A 100 -0.97 -4.59 -21.49
C LYS A 100 -1.73 -3.25 -21.55
N TRP A 101 -1.82 -2.53 -20.44
CA TRP A 101 -2.43 -1.20 -20.38
C TRP A 101 -1.64 -0.18 -21.18
N GLU A 102 -0.31 -0.13 -21.02
CA GLU A 102 0.58 0.77 -21.75
C GLU A 102 0.51 0.54 -23.27
N ARG A 103 0.52 -0.72 -23.71
CA ARG A 103 0.32 -1.07 -25.13
C ARG A 103 -1.04 -0.65 -25.68
N ARG A 104 -2.08 -0.57 -24.83
CA ARG A 104 -3.42 -0.13 -25.23
C ARG A 104 -3.58 1.40 -25.19
N ALA A 105 -2.81 2.06 -24.34
CA ALA A 105 -2.80 3.51 -24.20
C ALA A 105 -1.90 4.22 -25.24
N THR A 106 -1.05 3.45 -25.93
CA THR A 106 -0.28 3.92 -27.08
C THR A 106 -1.18 3.93 -28.34
N PRO A 107 -1.44 5.08 -28.97
CA PRO A 107 -2.29 5.21 -30.16
C PRO A 107 -1.85 4.37 -31.36
#